data_AF-A0A4V1X932-F1
#
_entry.id   AF-A0A4V1X932-F1
#
_cell.length_a   1.000
_cell.length_b   1.000
_cell.length_c   1.000
_cell.angle_alpha   90.00
_cell.angle_beta   90.00
_cell.angle_gamma   90.00
#
_symmetry.space_group_name_H-M   'P 1'
#
loop_
_entity.id
_entity.type
_entity.pdbx_description
1 polymer ?
#
loop_
_entity_poly.entity_id
_entity_poly.type
_entity_poly.pdbx_seq_one_letter_code
_entity_poly.pdbx_strand_id
1 'polypeptide(L)'
;MPLKLIANAFCWDKLWPPDFSQLTEKEKFRFERRYKRRVKLATARPRWDKFVRLAQLSSVTFVLVYSIFFMDWETEKQPFQGIRDRFWGAFGSSGQDQRFERQKPNMPAATGQR
;
A
#
# COMPACT_ATOMS: atom_id res chain seq x y z
N MET A 1 -32.51 -19.29 -61.93
CA MET A 1 -31.36 -18.46 -61.53
C MET A 1 -31.06 -18.67 -60.05
N PRO A 2 -30.12 -19.53 -59.63
CA PRO A 2 -29.69 -19.56 -58.23
C PRO A 2 -28.37 -18.80 -58.06
N LEU A 3 -28.45 -17.58 -57.51
CA LEU A 3 -27.29 -16.83 -57.02
C LEU A 3 -26.79 -17.49 -55.72
N LYS A 4 -25.74 -18.31 -55.82
CA LYS A 4 -24.89 -18.69 -54.68
C LYS A 4 -23.46 -18.25 -54.95
N LEU A 5 -23.23 -16.95 -54.84
CA LEU A 5 -21.88 -16.40 -54.71
C LEU A 5 -21.85 -15.50 -53.48
N ILE A 6 -20.75 -15.61 -52.72
CA ILE A 6 -20.34 -14.78 -51.58
C ILE A 6 -20.89 -15.22 -50.21
N ALA A 7 -20.46 -16.40 -49.74
CA ALA A 7 -20.51 -16.73 -48.31
C ALA A 7 -19.13 -17.12 -47.74
N ASN A 8 -18.04 -16.67 -48.37
CA ASN A 8 -16.67 -16.90 -47.87
C ASN A 8 -15.86 -15.61 -47.70
N ALA A 9 -16.52 -14.45 -47.57
CA ALA A 9 -15.85 -13.15 -47.45
C ALA A 9 -15.69 -12.67 -46.00
N PHE A 10 -15.34 -13.56 -45.07
CA PHE A 10 -14.87 -13.11 -43.77
C PHE A 10 -13.99 -14.16 -43.09
N CYS A 11 -12.70 -14.13 -43.41
CA CYS A 11 -11.68 -14.73 -42.57
C CYS A 11 -11.52 -13.81 -41.35
N TRP A 12 -12.43 -13.98 -40.37
CA TRP A 12 -12.39 -13.28 -39.10
C TRP A 12 -11.12 -13.74 -38.37
N ASP A 13 -10.33 -12.75 -37.97
CA ASP A 13 -9.33 -12.76 -36.91
C ASP A 13 -8.35 -13.93 -36.86
N LYS A 14 -7.06 -13.60 -37.04
CA LYS A 14 -6.01 -14.38 -36.38
C LYS A 14 -6.32 -14.39 -34.87
N LEU A 15 -6.91 -15.48 -34.41
CA LEU A 15 -7.21 -15.74 -33.00
C LEU A 15 -5.91 -15.57 -32.21
N TRP A 16 -5.80 -14.43 -31.54
CA TRP A 16 -4.75 -14.20 -30.57
C TRP A 16 -5.23 -14.80 -29.26
N PRO A 17 -4.44 -15.58 -28.52
CA PRO A 17 -3.02 -15.89 -28.67
C PRO A 17 -2.73 -17.07 -29.61
N PRO A 18 -1.57 -17.10 -30.27
CA PRO A 18 -1.12 -18.28 -31.00
C PRO A 18 -0.94 -19.45 -30.01
N ASP A 19 -1.40 -20.64 -30.39
CA ASP A 19 -1.29 -21.85 -29.56
C ASP A 19 0.17 -22.23 -29.30
N PHE A 20 0.72 -21.83 -28.16
CA PHE A 20 2.12 -22.05 -27.76
C PHE A 20 2.52 -23.52 -27.66
N SER A 21 1.56 -24.45 -27.64
CA SER A 21 1.81 -25.89 -27.68
C SER A 21 2.31 -26.36 -29.05
N GLN A 22 1.83 -25.73 -30.14
CA GLN A 22 2.12 -26.13 -31.53
C GLN A 22 3.40 -25.50 -32.10
N LEU A 23 3.99 -24.51 -31.42
CA LEU A 23 5.20 -23.84 -31.89
C LEU A 23 6.47 -24.69 -31.66
N THR A 24 7.42 -24.56 -32.59
CA THR A 24 8.76 -25.12 -32.41
C THR A 24 9.49 -24.41 -31.27
N GLU A 25 10.33 -25.11 -30.52
CA GLU A 25 11.09 -24.55 -29.38
C GLU A 25 11.91 -23.30 -29.75
N LYS A 26 12.49 -23.27 -30.96
CA LYS A 26 13.19 -22.11 -31.54
C LYS A 26 12.30 -20.88 -31.70
N GLU A 27 11.01 -21.07 -31.94
CA GLU A 27 10.04 -19.98 -32.10
C GLU A 27 9.55 -19.51 -30.73
N LYS A 28 9.26 -20.44 -29.80
CA LYS A 28 8.95 -20.12 -28.40
C LYS A 28 10.03 -19.24 -27.77
N PHE A 29 11.31 -19.58 -27.97
CA PHE A 29 12.44 -18.79 -27.47
C PHE A 29 12.49 -17.37 -28.06
N ARG A 30 12.13 -17.19 -29.35
CA ARG A 30 12.06 -15.86 -29.98
C ARG A 30 10.95 -15.01 -29.36
N PHE A 31 9.78 -15.60 -29.11
CA PHE A 31 8.67 -14.91 -28.44
C PHE A 31 9.01 -14.56 -27.00
N GLU A 32 9.60 -15.48 -26.25
CA GLU A 32 10.05 -15.23 -24.88
C GLU A 32 11.06 -14.08 -24.83
N ARG A 33 12.06 -14.08 -25.72
CA ARG A 33 13.04 -13.00 -25.81
C ARG A 33 12.38 -11.65 -26.15
N ARG A 34 11.42 -11.63 -27.09
CA ARG A 34 10.71 -10.41 -27.48
C ARG A 34 9.79 -9.90 -26.36
N TYR A 35 9.13 -10.81 -25.65
CA TYR A 35 8.31 -10.50 -24.48
C TYR A 35 9.16 -9.89 -23.37
N LYS A 36 10.26 -10.54 -22.97
CA LYS A 36 11.19 -10.03 -21.94
C LYS A 36 11.70 -8.62 -22.26
N ARG A 37 12.02 -8.35 -23.53
CA ARG A 37 12.44 -7.01 -24.00
C ARG A 37 11.32 -5.97 -23.85
N ARG A 38 10.09 -6.31 -24.27
CA ARG A 38 8.94 -5.42 -24.16
C ARG A 38 8.56 -5.13 -22.71
N VAL A 39 8.58 -6.14 -21.85
CA VAL A 39 8.36 -5.97 -20.40
C VAL A 39 9.43 -5.06 -19.82
N LYS A 40 10.72 -5.30 -20.11
CA LYS A 40 11.80 -4.43 -19.63
C LYS A 40 11.63 -2.97 -20.05
N LEU A 41 11.21 -2.72 -21.30
CA LEU A 41 10.92 -1.38 -21.82
C LEU A 41 9.68 -0.75 -21.18
N ALA A 42 8.60 -1.53 -21.00
CA ALA A 42 7.37 -1.07 -20.36
C ALA A 42 7.61 -0.76 -18.87
N THR A 43 8.34 -1.61 -18.16
CA THR A 43 8.71 -1.43 -16.75
C THR A 43 9.73 -0.30 -16.55
N ALA A 44 10.56 0.02 -17.55
CA ALA A 44 11.49 1.13 -17.49
C ALA A 44 10.81 2.52 -17.47
N ARG A 45 9.54 2.60 -17.85
CA ARG A 45 8.69 3.80 -17.72
C ARG A 45 7.70 3.57 -16.55
N PRO A 46 7.27 4.56 -15.74
CA PRO A 46 7.79 5.88 -15.39
C PRO A 46 8.16 5.92 -13.89
N ARG A 47 9.44 6.15 -13.56
CA ARG A 47 9.88 6.26 -12.14
C ARG A 47 9.27 7.46 -11.43
N TRP A 48 9.16 8.59 -12.12
CA TRP A 48 8.65 9.84 -11.55
C TRP A 48 7.19 9.75 -11.10
N ASP A 49 6.32 9.15 -11.92
CA ASP A 49 4.90 8.97 -11.58
C ASP A 49 4.71 8.13 -10.31
N LYS A 50 5.55 7.10 -10.11
CA LYS A 50 5.53 6.30 -8.88
C LYS A 50 5.90 7.13 -7.65
N PHE A 51 6.91 7.98 -7.76
CA PHE A 51 7.31 8.87 -6.67
C PHE A 51 6.23 9.91 -6.36
N VAL A 52 5.62 10.52 -7.39
CA VAL A 52 4.55 11.50 -7.21
C VAL A 52 3.32 10.85 -6.56
N ARG A 53 2.91 9.66 -6.99
CA ARG A 53 1.81 8.93 -6.34
C ARG A 53 2.12 8.56 -4.90
N LEU A 54 3.36 8.16 -4.61
CA LEU A 54 3.79 7.87 -3.24
C LEU A 54 3.79 9.15 -2.38
N ALA A 55 4.26 10.27 -2.93
CA ALA A 55 4.25 11.57 -2.26
C ALA A 55 2.83 12.09 -2.03
N GLN A 56 1.91 11.84 -2.95
CA GLN A 56 0.50 12.18 -2.79
C GLN A 56 -0.13 11.37 -1.65
N LEU A 57 0.10 10.04 -1.63
CA LEU A 57 -0.38 9.19 -0.54
C LEU A 57 0.27 9.54 0.80
N SER A 58 1.57 9.85 0.81
CA SER A 58 2.26 10.24 2.04
C SER A 58 1.75 11.59 2.56
N SER A 59 1.50 12.56 1.69
CA SER A 59 0.92 13.85 2.05
C SER A 59 -0.47 13.70 2.68
N VAL A 60 -1.37 12.93 2.03
CA VAL A 60 -2.72 12.67 2.58
C VAL A 60 -2.63 11.96 3.93
N THR A 61 -1.78 10.93 4.03
CA THR A 61 -1.60 10.19 5.29
C THR A 61 -1.03 11.09 6.39
N PHE A 62 -0.05 11.94 6.06
CA PHE A 62 0.56 12.86 7.00
C PHE A 62 -0.46 13.86 7.57
N VAL A 63 -1.31 14.43 6.71
CA VAL A 63 -2.41 15.33 7.15
C VAL A 63 -3.38 14.59 8.06
N LEU A 64 -3.77 13.35 7.73
CA LEU A 64 -4.67 12.55 8.58
C LEU A 64 -4.05 12.27 9.95
N VAL A 65 -2.79 11.85 9.99
CA VAL A 65 -2.07 11.59 11.27
C VAL A 65 -1.97 12.88 12.08
N TYR A 66 -1.62 14.00 11.46
CA TYR A 66 -1.57 15.30 12.13
C TYR A 66 -2.93 15.69 12.71
N SER A 67 -4.00 15.59 11.93
CA SER A 67 -5.36 15.89 12.38
C SER A 67 -5.79 14.99 13.55
N ILE A 68 -5.42 13.71 13.51
CA ILE A 68 -5.78 12.76 14.57
C ILE A 68 -4.95 13.02 15.83
N PHE A 69 -3.64 13.29 15.75
CA PHE A 69 -2.76 13.32 16.92
C PHE A 69 -2.47 14.73 17.47
N PHE A 70 -2.29 15.71 16.61
CA PHE A 70 -1.72 17.01 16.97
C PHE A 70 -2.68 18.18 16.81
N MET A 71 -3.71 18.05 15.97
CA MET A 71 -4.73 19.08 15.86
C MET A 71 -5.54 19.13 17.16
N ASP A 72 -5.33 20.19 17.92
CA ASP A 72 -6.16 20.56 19.04
C ASP A 72 -7.35 21.35 18.49
N TRP A 73 -8.56 20.83 18.71
CA TRP A 73 -9.79 21.53 18.38
C TRP A 73 -10.20 22.24 19.65
N GLU A 74 -10.23 23.59 19.63
CA GLU A 74 -10.64 24.52 20.70
C GLU A 74 -12.11 24.30 21.15
N THR A 75 -12.48 23.08 21.48
CA THR A 75 -13.82 22.62 21.82
C THR A 75 -13.68 21.69 23.02
N GLU A 76 -14.57 21.85 24.01
CA GLU A 76 -14.51 21.16 25.31
C GLU A 76 -14.37 19.62 25.26
N LYS A 77 -14.66 18.98 24.12
CA LYS A 77 -14.48 17.55 23.90
C LYS A 77 -13.69 17.30 22.62
N GLN A 78 -12.41 16.98 22.77
CA GLN A 78 -11.58 16.54 21.64
C GLN A 78 -12.10 15.20 21.08
N PRO A 79 -12.52 15.14 19.81
CA PRO A 79 -13.23 13.97 19.25
C PRO A 79 -12.34 12.72 19.11
N PHE A 80 -11.01 12.88 19.12
CA PHE A 80 -10.06 11.78 18.87
C PHE A 80 -9.25 11.36 20.11
N GLN A 81 -9.57 11.87 21.31
CA GLN A 81 -8.85 11.52 22.56
C GLN A 81 -8.80 9.99 22.78
N GLY A 82 -9.93 9.30 22.69
CA GLY A 82 -9.97 7.84 22.90
C GLY A 82 -9.16 7.02 21.88
N ILE A 83 -8.91 7.54 20.67
CA ILE A 83 -8.06 6.88 19.67
C ILE A 83 -6.58 7.13 20.00
N ARG A 84 -6.23 8.36 20.41
CA ARG A 84 -4.88 8.71 20.88
C ARG A 84 -4.49 7.84 22.08
N ASP A 85 -5.35 7.75 23.09
CA ASP A 85 -5.06 7.01 24.33
C ASP A 85 -4.87 5.52 24.08
N ARG A 86 -5.70 4.92 23.22
CA ARG A 86 -5.55 3.51 22.83
C ARG A 86 -4.29 3.28 22.01
N PHE A 87 -3.93 4.21 21.12
CA PHE A 87 -2.70 4.12 20.33
C PHE A 87 -1.46 4.26 21.21
N TRP A 88 -1.37 5.29 22.06
CA TRP A 88 -0.26 5.50 22.97
C TRP A 88 -0.19 4.42 24.06
N GLY A 89 -1.32 3.89 24.51
CA GLY A 89 -1.37 2.73 25.41
C GLY A 89 -0.84 1.45 24.75
N ALA A 90 -1.21 1.18 23.49
CA ALA A 90 -0.70 0.03 22.74
C ALA A 90 0.80 0.19 22.41
N PHE A 91 1.22 1.37 21.95
CA PHE A 91 2.59 1.66 21.53
C PHE A 91 3.55 1.83 22.74
N GLY A 92 3.05 2.34 23.86
CA GLY A 92 3.79 2.55 25.11
C GLY A 92 4.00 1.28 25.94
N SER A 93 3.09 0.30 25.82
CA SER A 93 3.18 -1.00 26.52
C SER A 93 4.46 -1.78 26.19
N SER A 94 5.15 -1.42 25.10
CA SER A 94 6.38 -2.08 24.65
C SER A 94 7.67 -1.47 25.23
N GLY A 95 7.64 -0.41 26.06
CA GLY A 95 8.91 0.11 26.61
C GLY A 95 8.94 1.19 27.68
N GLN A 96 7.82 1.78 28.13
CA GLN A 96 7.85 2.87 29.13
C GLN A 96 7.37 2.47 30.54
N ASP A 97 6.50 1.47 30.68
CA ASP A 97 5.86 1.15 31.97
C ASP A 97 6.86 0.66 33.04
N GLN A 98 7.97 0.03 32.63
CA GLN A 98 9.01 -0.41 33.57
C GLN A 98 9.79 0.75 34.23
N ARG A 99 9.69 1.98 33.72
CA ARG A 99 10.42 3.13 34.28
C ARG A 99 9.66 3.85 35.40
N PHE A 100 8.32 3.84 35.35
CA PHE A 100 7.49 4.53 36.35
C PHE A 100 7.31 3.72 37.64
N GLU A 101 7.31 2.39 37.59
CA GLU A 101 7.23 1.58 38.82
C GLU A 101 8.53 1.53 39.63
N ARG A 102 9.70 1.67 38.98
CA ARG A 102 10.99 1.69 39.70
C ARG A 102 11.24 2.97 40.50
N GLN A 103 10.42 4.00 40.32
CA GLN A 103 10.57 5.32 40.95
C GLN A 103 9.46 5.62 41.97
N LYS A 104 9.02 4.62 42.73
CA LYS A 104 8.34 4.85 44.01
C LYS A 104 9.40 4.80 45.12
N PRO A 105 10.00 5.94 45.55
CA PRO A 105 10.82 5.93 46.75
C PRO A 105 9.93 5.57 47.93
N ASN A 106 10.33 4.56 48.71
CA ASN A 106 9.73 4.25 50.00
C ASN A 106 9.91 5.47 50.91
N MET A 107 8.89 6.34 50.99
CA MET A 107 8.81 7.35 52.04
C MET A 107 8.45 6.62 53.34
N PRO A 108 9.32 6.63 54.37
CA PRO A 108 8.95 6.08 55.66
C PRO A 108 7.82 6.91 56.24
N ALA A 109 6.77 6.22 56.73
CA ALA A 109 5.69 6.82 57.48
C ALA A 109 6.26 7.56 58.71
N ALA A 110 6.36 8.89 58.61
CA ALA A 110 6.65 9.75 59.76
C ALA A 110 5.37 9.84 60.59
N THR A 111 5.30 8.93 61.55
CA THR A 111 4.48 8.96 62.77
C THR A 111 4.33 10.38 63.31
N GLY A 112 3.10 10.80 63.55
CA GLY A 112 2.82 12.07 64.22
C GLY A 112 3.28 12.06 65.68
N GLN A 113 3.52 13.25 66.23
CA GLN A 113 3.02 13.68 67.55
C GLN A 113 3.59 15.06 67.93
N ARG A 114 2.66 15.89 68.42
CA ARG A 114 2.79 17.11 69.25
C ARG A 114 3.19 18.41 68.57
#